data_AF-W4JRE5-F1
#
_entry.id   AF-W4JRE5-F1
#
_cell.length_a   1.000
_cell.length_b   1.000
_cell.length_c   1.000
_cell.angle_alpha   90.00
_cell.angle_beta   90.00
_cell.angle_gamma   90.00
#
_symmetry.space_group_name_H-M   'P 1'
#
loop_
_entity.id
_entity.type
_entity.pdbx_description
1 polymer ?
#
loop_
_entity_poly.entity_id
_entity_poly.type
_entity_poly.pdbx_seq_one_letter_code
_entity_poly.pdbx_strand_id
1 'polypeptide(L)'
;MGKLKCEVEKAKCNLSSQQSTHIEIKVFKNGNDFSKLFTHTKFEELNLNLFYKTMKPVKQVHKDAGVKKKDIDEVTFEVGADGIMKVSAANKGI
;
A
#
# COMPACT_ATOMS: atom_id res chain seq x y z
N MET A 1 22.47 3.11 2.09
CA MET A 1 21.10 2.60 1.82
C MET A 1 20.23 2.43 3.08
N GLY A 2 20.79 2.09 4.26
CA GLY A 2 19.99 1.83 5.47
C GLY A 2 19.17 3.02 5.99
N LYS A 3 19.73 4.24 5.97
CA LYS A 3 19.02 5.45 6.42
C LYS A 3 17.73 5.72 5.63
N LEU A 4 17.78 5.60 4.30
CA LEU A 4 16.60 5.75 3.45
C LEU A 4 15.54 4.70 3.74
N LYS A 5 15.94 3.44 3.92
CA LYS A 5 14.98 2.38 4.28
C LYS A 5 14.27 2.70 5.59
N CYS A 6 15.00 3.12 6.63
CA CYS A 6 14.41 3.46 7.91
C CYS A 6 13.43 4.65 7.83
N GLU A 7 13.80 5.73 7.13
CA GLU A 7 12.91 6.89 6.98
C GLU A 7 11.69 6.58 6.10
N VAL A 8 11.84 5.72 5.09
CA VAL A 8 10.71 5.24 4.27
C VAL A 8 9.77 4.37 5.10
N GLU A 9 10.27 3.48 5.95
CA GLU A 9 9.43 2.67 6.85
C GLU A 9 8.65 3.54 7.85
N LYS A 10 9.30 4.56 8.43
CA LYS A 10 8.62 5.54 9.28
C LYS A 10 7.55 6.32 8.52
N ALA A 11 7.86 6.77 7.32
CA ALA A 11 6.91 7.48 6.46
C ALA A 11 5.71 6.60 6.09
N LYS A 12 5.94 5.32 5.81
CA LYS A 12 4.89 4.34 5.55
C LYS A 12 3.98 4.14 6.77
N CYS A 13 4.57 4.02 7.96
CA CYS A 13 3.81 3.97 9.21
C CYS A 13 2.99 5.26 9.42
N ASN A 14 3.58 6.44 9.19
CA ASN A 14 2.86 7.71 9.33
C ASN A 14 1.72 7.84 8.33
N LEU A 15 1.92 7.40 7.08
CA LEU A 15 0.86 7.33 6.06
C LEU A 15 -0.31 6.43 6.45
N SER A 16 -0.13 5.46 7.35
CA SER A 16 -1.28 4.69 7.86
C SER A 16 -2.29 5.56 8.60
N SER A 17 -1.84 6.69 9.17
CA SER A 17 -2.65 7.63 9.94
C SER A 17 -2.87 8.97 9.25
N GLN A 18 -2.00 9.36 8.31
CA GLN A 18 -2.00 10.67 7.65
C GLN A 18 -2.09 10.52 6.12
N GLN A 19 -2.77 11.45 5.45
CA GLN A 19 -2.89 11.44 3.98
C GLN A 19 -1.56 11.73 3.25
N SER A 20 -0.62 12.37 3.95
CA SER A 20 0.71 12.71 3.43
C SER A 20 1.73 12.79 4.56
N THR A 21 3.01 12.60 4.23
CA THR A 21 4.13 12.69 5.16
C THR A 21 5.38 13.18 4.44
N HIS A 22 6.27 13.89 5.13
CA HIS A 22 7.54 14.34 4.58
C HIS A 22 8.65 13.34 4.92
N ILE A 23 9.38 12.88 3.90
CA ILE A 23 10.59 12.07 4.08
C ILE A 23 11.79 13.01 4.03
N GLU A 24 12.46 13.17 5.16
CA GLU A 24 13.64 14.03 5.29
C GLU A 24 14.86 13.21 5.72
N ILE A 25 15.94 13.28 4.95
CA ILE A 25 17.19 12.59 5.23
C ILE A 25 18.34 13.57 5.05
N LYS A 26 19.02 13.88 6.15
CA LYS A 26 20.24 14.69 6.13
C LYS A 26 21.42 13.87 5.60
N VAL A 27 22.25 14.47 4.75
CA VAL A 27 23.46 13.84 4.18
C VAL A 27 23.11 12.50 3.50
N PHE A 28 22.15 12.52 2.56
CA PHE A 28 21.64 11.32 1.92
C PHE A 28 22.65 10.75 0.90
N LYS A 29 23.09 11.56 -0.06
CA LYS A 29 24.04 11.16 -1.11
C LYS A 29 24.91 12.34 -1.52
N ASN A 30 26.23 12.13 -1.55
CA ASN A 30 27.22 13.16 -1.90
C ASN A 30 27.14 14.44 -1.05
N GLY A 31 26.69 14.34 0.21
CA GLY A 31 26.54 15.51 1.10
C GLY A 31 25.23 16.27 0.95
N ASN A 32 24.36 15.91 -0.01
CA ASN A 32 23.09 16.58 -0.22
C ASN A 32 22.00 16.01 0.68
N ASP A 33 21.15 16.91 1.18
CA ASP A 33 19.94 16.55 1.90
C ASP A 33 18.85 16.09 0.93
N PHE A 34 18.01 15.18 1.40
CA PHE A 34 16.85 14.68 0.68
C PHE A 34 15.60 15.07 1.44
N SER A 35 14.71 15.82 0.80
CA SER A 35 13.36 16.09 1.31
C SER A 35 12.35 15.85 0.20
N LYS A 36 11.32 15.05 0.47
CA LYS A 36 10.24 14.81 -0.48
C LYS A 36 8.92 14.54 0.23
N LEU A 37 7.85 15.12 -0.30
CA LEU A 37 6.49 14.79 0.11
C LEU A 37 6.11 13.40 -0.41
N PHE A 38 5.63 12.56 0.48
CA PHE A 38 5.12 11.23 0.19
C PHE A 38 3.63 11.18 0.54
N THR A 39 2.79 10.81 -0.43
CA THR A 39 1.33 10.87 -0.31
C THR A 39 0.72 9.49 -0.52
N HIS A 40 -0.52 9.31 -0.03
CA HIS A 40 -1.33 8.11 -0.31
C HIS A 40 -1.40 7.80 -1.81
N THR A 41 -1.73 8.79 -2.64
CA THR A 41 -1.77 8.63 -4.10
C THR A 41 -0.45 8.10 -4.65
N LYS A 42 0.69 8.62 -4.16
CA LYS A 42 1.99 8.16 -4.63
C LYS A 42 2.30 6.74 -4.19
N PHE A 43 1.89 6.38 -2.98
CA PHE A 43 2.01 5.01 -2.47
C PHE A 43 1.14 4.03 -3.27
N GLU A 44 -0.11 4.39 -3.57
CA GLU A 44 -1.00 3.59 -4.41
C GLU A 44 -0.42 3.39 -5.80
N GLU A 45 -0.01 4.46 -6.48
CA GLU A 45 0.63 4.41 -7.81
C GLU A 45 1.81 3.42 -7.86
N LEU A 46 2.67 3.44 -6.85
CA LEU A 46 3.83 2.56 -6.78
C LEU A 46 3.45 1.08 -6.56
N ASN A 47 2.33 0.83 -5.89
CA ASN A 47 1.86 -0.51 -5.54
C ASN A 47 0.74 -1.04 -6.46
N LEU A 48 0.24 -0.26 -7.41
CA LEU A 48 -0.80 -0.66 -8.37
C LEU A 48 -0.52 -2.01 -9.03
N ASN A 49 0.73 -2.23 -9.47
CA ASN A 49 1.12 -3.50 -10.11
C ASN A 49 1.03 -4.69 -9.14
N LEU A 50 1.36 -4.50 -7.85
CA LEU A 50 1.17 -5.53 -6.83
C LEU A 50 -0.31 -5.83 -6.62
N PHE A 51 -1.16 -4.79 -6.55
CA PHE A 51 -2.61 -4.98 -6.45
C PHE A 51 -3.20 -5.75 -7.65
N TYR A 52 -2.75 -5.47 -8.87
CA TYR A 52 -3.21 -6.26 -10.02
C TYR A 52 -2.80 -7.73 -9.95
N LYS A 53 -1.64 -8.03 -9.35
CA LYS A 53 -1.20 -9.41 -9.12
C LYS A 53 -2.04 -10.11 -8.05
N THR A 54 -2.47 -9.42 -7.00
CA THR A 54 -3.34 -10.00 -5.97
C THR A 54 -4.76 -10.26 -6.46
N MET A 55 -5.22 -9.58 -7.51
CA MET A 55 -6.53 -9.88 -8.12
C MET A 55 -6.60 -11.24 -8.82
N LYS A 56 -5.46 -11.81 -9.26
CA LYS A 56 -5.43 -13.14 -9.88
C LYS A 56 -5.82 -14.26 -8.90
N PRO A 57 -5.19 -14.41 -7.72
CA PRO A 57 -5.58 -15.43 -6.75
C PRO A 57 -6.99 -15.18 -6.20
N VAL A 58 -7.44 -13.93 -6.01
CA VAL A 58 -8.83 -13.65 -5.59
C VAL A 58 -9.85 -14.20 -6.59
N LYS A 59 -9.63 -14.00 -7.90
CA LYS A 59 -10.49 -14.57 -8.95
C LYS A 59 -10.46 -16.09 -8.99
N GLN A 60 -9.32 -16.70 -8.64
CA GLN A 60 -9.19 -18.15 -8.58
C GLN A 60 -9.95 -18.73 -7.38
N VAL A 61 -9.75 -18.16 -6.17
CA VAL A 61 -10.51 -18.54 -4.96
C VAL A 61 -12.02 -18.44 -5.20
N HIS A 62 -12.46 -17.42 -5.93
CA HIS A 62 -13.86 -17.27 -6.28
C HIS A 62 -14.40 -18.42 -7.15
N LYS A 63 -13.61 -18.90 -8.11
CA LYS A 63 -13.97 -20.05 -8.94
C LYS A 63 -13.95 -21.34 -8.13
N ASP A 64 -12.93 -21.53 -7.30
CA ASP A 64 -12.73 -22.74 -6.50
C ASP A 64 -13.81 -22.87 -5.41
N ALA A 65 -14.24 -21.75 -4.82
CA ALA A 65 -15.30 -21.70 -3.82
C ALA A 65 -16.73 -21.75 -4.42
N GLY A 66 -16.87 -21.66 -5.75
CA GLY A 66 -18.18 -21.75 -6.44
C GLY A 66 -19.17 -20.62 -6.11
N VAL A 67 -18.73 -19.58 -5.40
CA VAL A 67 -19.53 -18.39 -5.05
C VAL A 67 -19.57 -17.42 -6.22
N LYS A 68 -20.68 -16.68 -6.39
CA LYS A 68 -20.76 -15.59 -7.38
C LYS A 68 -20.39 -14.29 -6.69
N LYS A 69 -19.91 -13.31 -7.46
CA LYS A 69 -19.44 -12.01 -6.90
C LYS A 69 -20.51 -11.26 -6.12
N LYS A 70 -21.78 -11.57 -6.41
CA LYS A 70 -22.95 -11.00 -5.75
C LYS A 70 -23.20 -11.59 -4.35
N ASP A 71 -22.61 -12.74 -4.07
CA ASP A 71 -22.77 -13.46 -2.81
C ASP A 71 -21.65 -13.10 -1.80
N ILE A 72 -20.78 -12.14 -2.15
CA ILE A 72 -19.71 -11.63 -1.27
C ILE A 72 -20.12 -10.25 -0.75
N ASP A 73 -20.47 -10.20 0.53
CA ASP A 73 -20.89 -8.98 1.21
C ASP A 73 -19.72 -8.00 1.44
N GLU A 74 -18.57 -8.52 1.88
CA GLU A 74 -17.39 -7.72 2.21
C GLU A 74 -16.10 -8.46 1.85
N VAL A 75 -15.14 -7.74 1.25
CA VAL A 75 -13.76 -8.22 1.06
C VAL A 75 -12.84 -7.35 1.89
N THR A 76 -12.27 -7.92 2.94
CA THR A 76 -11.25 -7.27 3.77
C THR A 76 -9.87 -7.73 3.33
N PHE A 77 -8.97 -6.77 3.12
CA PHE A 77 -7.55 -7.03 2.92
C PHE A 77 -6.82 -6.74 4.23
N GLU A 78 -6.31 -7.79 4.87
CA GLU A 78 -5.36 -7.66 5.98
C GLU A 78 -3.94 -7.81 5.45
N VAL A 79 -3.15 -6.75 5.56
CA VAL A 79 -1.72 -6.79 5.31
C VAL A 79 -1.02 -6.78 6.66
N GLY A 80 -0.11 -7.73 6.87
CA GLY A 80 0.57 -7.95 8.15
C GLY A 80 1.41 -6.75 8.65
N ALA A 81 1.87 -6.91 9.90
CA ALA A 81 2.32 -5.91 10.90
C ALA A 81 3.25 -4.75 10.50
N ASP A 82 3.69 -4.66 9.25
CA ASP A 82 4.49 -3.53 8.75
C ASP A 82 3.63 -2.36 8.23
N GLY A 83 2.31 -2.34 8.48
CA GLY A 83 1.49 -1.12 8.38
C GLY A 83 1.14 -0.65 6.96
N ILE A 84 0.88 -1.56 6.03
CA ILE A 84 0.38 -1.20 4.69
C ILE A 84 -1.16 -1.23 4.66
N MET A 85 -1.70 -0.07 4.29
CA MET A 85 -3.08 0.33 3.99
C MET A 85 -4.18 -0.75 3.96
N LYS A 86 -5.17 -0.48 4.82
CA LYS A 86 -6.54 -0.96 4.73
C LYS A 86 -7.20 -0.40 3.46
N VAL A 87 -7.13 -1.12 2.35
CA VAL A 87 -7.93 -0.80 1.16
C VAL A 87 -9.32 -1.39 1.37
N SER A 88 -10.23 -0.59 1.94
CA SER A 88 -11.66 -0.93 1.94
C SER A 88 -12.22 -0.65 0.55
N ALA A 89 -12.06 -1.60 -0.37
CA ALA A 89 -12.75 -1.57 -1.65
C ALA A 89 -14.22 -1.95 -1.41
N ALA A 90 -15.04 -0.97 -1.01
CA ALA A 90 -16.49 -1.12 -1.03
C ALA A 90 -16.93 -1.29 -2.49
N ASN A 91 -17.36 -2.51 -2.84
CA ASN A 91 -17.88 -2.99 -4.12
C ASN A 91 -18.22 -1.92 -5.19
N LYS A 92 -17.18 -1.32 -5.80
CA LYS A 92 -17.28 -0.57 -7.04
C LYS A 92 -16.43 -1.26 -8.11
N GLY A 93 -16.83 -2.48 -8.45
CA GLY A 93 -16.42 -3.13 -9.70
C GLY A 93 -15.30 -4.16 -9.62
N ILE A 94 -15.33 -5.07 -8.64
CA ILE A 94 -14.56 -6.33 -8.75
C ILE A 94 -15.23 -7.28 -9.74
#